data_AF-Q4R807-F1
#
_entry.id   AF-Q4R807-F1
#
_cell.length_a   1.000
_cell.length_b   1.000
_cell.length_c   1.000
_cell.angle_alpha   90.00
_cell.angle_beta   90.00
_cell.angle_gamma   90.00
#
_symmetry.space_group_name_H-M   'P 1'
#
loop_
_entity.id
_entity.type
_entity.pdbx_description
1 polymer ?
#
loop_
_entity_poly.entity_id
_entity_poly.type
_entity_poly.pdbx_seq_one_letter_code
_entity_poly.pdbx_strand_id
1 'polypeptide(L)'
;MTSALTDGTSRAPSTYTYTSRPRALPCQRSRYRDSLTQPDEEPMRYGNIMYDRRVIRGNTYALQTGPLLGQPDSLELQRQREAKKRALARKQAQEQLRPQTPEPVEGRKHVDVQTELYLEEIADRIIEVDMECQTDAFLDRPPTPLFIPAKTGKDVATQILEGELFDFDLEVKPVLEVLVGKIIEQSLLEVMEEEELANLRASQREYEELRNSERAEVQRLEEQERRHREEKERRKKQQWEIVHKHNETSQKIAARAFAQRYLADLLPSVFGSLRDSGYFYDPIERDIEIGFLPWLMNEVEKTMEYSMVGRTVLDMLIREVVEKRLYMYEHKEETHRSPEPEDEPGGPGAVTESLEASEFPE
;
A
#
# COMPACT_ATOMS: atom_id res chain seq x y z
N MET A 1 -1.98 12.99 -6.86
CA MET A 1 -1.79 11.74 -7.63
C MET A 1 -2.04 10.60 -6.64
N THR A 2 -3.28 10.12 -6.48
CA THR A 2 -3.88 8.99 -7.24
C THR A 2 -2.93 7.79 -7.24
N SER A 3 -3.27 6.60 -6.73
CA SER A 3 -4.54 5.90 -6.89
C SER A 3 -4.69 4.76 -5.87
N ALA A 4 -5.96 4.41 -5.62
CA ALA A 4 -6.46 3.23 -4.92
C ALA A 4 -5.90 1.91 -5.46
N LEU A 5 -6.03 0.83 -4.67
CA LEU A 5 -6.60 -0.44 -5.11
C LEU A 5 -7.07 -1.25 -3.87
N THR A 6 -8.30 -1.73 -3.98
CA THR A 6 -8.96 -2.75 -3.17
C THR A 6 -8.30 -4.11 -3.37
N ASP A 7 -8.24 -4.96 -2.35
CA ASP A 7 -8.47 -6.39 -2.59
C ASP A 7 -9.00 -7.11 -1.36
N GLY A 8 -9.87 -8.08 -1.62
CA GLY A 8 -10.50 -8.92 -0.62
C GLY A 8 -9.54 -9.99 -0.11
N THR A 9 -9.77 -10.44 1.13
CA THR A 9 -9.29 -11.76 1.52
C THR A 9 -10.30 -12.42 2.45
N SER A 10 -10.69 -13.61 2.03
CA SER A 10 -11.56 -14.58 2.66
C SER A 10 -11.17 -14.87 4.11
N ARG A 11 -12.15 -14.81 5.02
CA ARG A 11 -12.02 -15.31 6.39
C ARG A 11 -12.02 -16.84 6.34
N ALA A 12 -10.83 -17.44 6.43
CA ALA A 12 -10.66 -18.89 6.58
C ALA A 12 -11.38 -19.41 7.85
N PRO A 13 -11.87 -20.66 7.85
CA PRO A 13 -12.65 -21.23 8.95
C PRO A 13 -11.76 -21.39 10.19
N SER A 14 -12.21 -20.89 11.34
CA SER A 14 -11.53 -21.17 12.61
C SER A 14 -11.66 -22.67 12.93
N THR A 15 -10.56 -23.40 12.81
CA THR A 15 -10.46 -24.80 13.25
C THR A 15 -10.73 -24.86 14.76
N TYR A 16 -11.81 -25.52 15.15
CA TYR A 16 -12.19 -25.75 16.55
C TYR A 16 -11.18 -26.70 17.20
N THR A 17 -10.31 -26.17 18.07
CA THR A 17 -9.39 -26.97 18.90
C THR A 17 -10.00 -27.26 20.26
N TYR A 18 -10.38 -28.53 20.47
CA TYR A 18 -10.83 -29.06 21.76
C TYR A 18 -9.66 -29.79 22.45
N THR A 19 -9.27 -29.35 23.64
CA THR A 19 -8.28 -30.06 24.47
C THR A 19 -8.90 -30.33 25.84
N SER A 20 -9.09 -31.60 26.20
CA SER A 20 -9.44 -32.01 27.55
C SER A 20 -8.24 -32.68 28.23
N ARG A 21 -7.98 -32.34 29.49
CA ARG A 21 -6.97 -33.04 30.29
C ARG A 21 -7.50 -34.45 30.63
N PRO A 22 -6.69 -35.51 30.55
CA PRO A 22 -7.16 -36.86 30.81
C PRO A 22 -7.57 -36.99 32.28
N ARG A 23 -8.85 -37.30 32.50
CA ARG A 23 -9.38 -37.68 33.83
C ARG A 23 -9.47 -39.19 33.88
N ALA A 24 -8.72 -39.81 34.78
CA ALA A 24 -8.80 -41.26 34.99
C ALA A 24 -10.20 -41.63 35.50
N LEU A 25 -10.87 -42.55 34.79
CA LEU A 25 -12.10 -43.16 35.24
C LEU A 25 -11.78 -44.19 36.33
N PRO A 26 -12.47 -44.19 37.48
CA PRO A 26 -12.36 -45.30 38.41
C PRO A 26 -12.98 -46.54 37.76
N CYS A 27 -12.13 -47.43 37.26
CA CYS A 27 -12.51 -48.77 36.85
C CYS A 27 -12.84 -49.61 38.09
N GLN A 28 -14.05 -49.48 38.65
CA GLN A 28 -14.58 -50.50 39.55
C GLN A 28 -15.10 -51.68 38.72
N ARG A 29 -14.18 -52.49 38.20
CA ARG A 29 -14.49 -53.88 37.86
C ARG A 29 -14.37 -54.68 39.16
N SER A 30 -15.47 -54.81 39.89
CA SER A 30 -15.54 -55.84 40.94
C SER A 30 -15.59 -57.21 40.27
N ARG A 31 -14.53 -58.00 40.43
CA ARG A 31 -14.51 -59.43 40.13
C ARG A 31 -14.85 -60.20 41.40
N TYR A 32 -15.90 -61.00 41.30
CA TYR A 32 -16.18 -62.28 41.95
C TYR A 32 -15.70 -62.48 43.41
N ARG A 33 -16.70 -62.54 44.32
CA ARG A 33 -16.67 -62.83 45.77
C ARG A 33 -16.12 -61.70 46.66
N ASP A 34 -17.03 -60.93 47.24
CA ASP A 34 -17.45 -61.15 48.63
C ASP A 34 -18.66 -60.27 48.98
N SER A 35 -19.62 -60.90 49.65
CA SER A 35 -20.89 -60.34 50.07
C SER A 35 -20.87 -60.09 51.58
N LEU A 36 -21.73 -59.17 52.02
CA LEU A 36 -22.16 -58.93 53.41
C LEU A 36 -21.34 -57.87 54.17
N THR A 37 -21.64 -56.59 53.88
CA THR A 37 -21.96 -55.53 54.87
C THR A 37 -21.86 -54.16 54.19
N GLN A 38 -22.88 -53.67 53.48
CA GLN A 38 -23.12 -52.24 53.20
C GLN A 38 -24.62 -52.00 52.94
N PRO A 39 -25.15 -50.81 53.31
CA PRO A 39 -26.57 -50.46 53.15
C PRO A 39 -26.95 -50.29 51.67
N ASP A 40 -28.23 -50.52 51.36
CA ASP A 40 -28.82 -50.54 50.01
C ASP A 40 -28.35 -49.36 49.13
N GLU A 41 -27.49 -49.66 48.15
CA GLU A 41 -27.28 -48.77 46.99
C GLU A 41 -28.56 -48.77 46.14
N GLU A 42 -29.08 -47.58 45.87
CA GLU A 42 -30.22 -47.39 44.96
C GLU A 42 -29.98 -48.09 43.61
N PRO A 43 -31.01 -48.73 43.01
CA PRO A 43 -30.85 -49.39 41.73
C PRO A 43 -30.38 -48.40 40.68
N MET A 44 -29.21 -48.67 40.09
CA MET A 44 -28.62 -47.93 38.98
C MET A 44 -29.70 -47.68 37.90
N ARG A 45 -30.27 -46.47 37.88
CA ARG A 45 -31.26 -46.08 36.87
C ARG A 45 -30.56 -45.95 35.53
N TYR A 46 -30.67 -46.97 34.69
CA TYR A 46 -30.37 -46.84 33.27
C TYR A 46 -31.23 -45.70 32.72
N GLY A 47 -30.58 -44.60 32.35
CA GLY A 47 -31.25 -43.45 31.77
C GLY A 47 -31.85 -43.85 30.43
N ASN A 48 -33.18 -43.87 30.33
CA ASN A 48 -33.86 -44.08 29.08
C ASN A 48 -33.40 -43.02 28.07
N ILE A 49 -32.69 -43.46 27.03
CA ILE A 49 -32.16 -42.61 25.95
C ILE A 49 -33.27 -41.70 25.42
N MET A 50 -34.52 -42.17 25.37
CA MET A 50 -35.74 -41.46 24.98
C MET A 50 -35.98 -40.09 25.65
N TYR A 51 -35.39 -39.84 26.83
CA TYR A 51 -35.52 -38.57 27.56
C TYR A 51 -34.18 -37.83 27.72
N ASP A 52 -33.10 -38.35 27.12
CA ASP A 52 -31.80 -37.68 27.15
C ASP A 52 -31.81 -36.45 26.22
N ARG A 53 -31.60 -35.28 26.81
CA ARG A 53 -31.54 -33.99 26.12
C ARG A 53 -30.40 -33.90 25.10
N ARG A 54 -29.40 -34.77 25.19
CA ARG A 54 -28.28 -34.83 24.24
C ARG A 54 -28.66 -35.54 22.93
N VAL A 55 -29.71 -36.34 22.95
CA VAL A 55 -30.13 -37.15 21.81
C VAL A 55 -31.22 -36.40 21.05
N ILE A 56 -30.81 -35.69 20.01
CA ILE A 56 -31.70 -34.94 19.12
C ILE A 56 -32.43 -35.94 18.22
N ARG A 57 -33.75 -36.05 18.40
CA ARG A 57 -34.63 -36.90 17.59
C ARG A 57 -35.29 -36.05 16.52
N GLY A 58 -34.88 -36.20 15.27
CA GLY A 58 -35.48 -35.47 14.14
C GLY A 58 -34.50 -35.24 13.01
N ASN A 59 -35.02 -34.72 11.89
CA ASN A 59 -34.25 -34.44 10.69
C ASN A 59 -33.42 -33.16 10.88
N THR A 60 -32.09 -33.24 10.71
CA THR A 60 -31.13 -32.16 11.04
C THR A 60 -31.01 -31.07 9.97
N TYR A 61 -31.73 -31.18 8.86
CA TYR A 61 -31.56 -30.32 7.68
C TYR A 61 -32.52 -29.12 7.58
N ALA A 62 -33.45 -28.93 8.54
CA ALA A 62 -34.42 -27.83 8.54
C ALA A 62 -34.28 -26.87 9.74
N LEU A 63 -33.10 -26.81 10.37
CA LEU A 63 -32.79 -25.77 11.36
C LEU A 63 -32.24 -24.54 10.64
N GLN A 64 -33.13 -23.58 10.43
CA GLN A 64 -32.78 -22.21 10.13
C GLN A 64 -31.83 -21.69 11.22
N THR A 65 -30.66 -21.20 10.81
CA THR A 65 -29.58 -20.70 11.66
C THR A 65 -30.03 -19.47 12.45
N GLY A 66 -30.67 -19.70 13.59
CA GLY A 66 -30.83 -18.74 14.69
C GLY A 66 -29.66 -18.84 15.66
N PRO A 67 -29.39 -17.79 16.46
CA PRO A 67 -28.20 -17.72 17.31
C PRO A 67 -28.19 -18.80 18.39
N LEU A 68 -26.97 -19.24 18.71
CA LEU A 68 -26.58 -20.32 19.60
C LEU A 68 -27.34 -20.32 20.95
N LEU A 69 -28.20 -21.32 21.16
CA LEU A 69 -28.97 -21.52 22.39
C LEU A 69 -28.21 -22.40 23.39
N GLY A 70 -27.49 -21.73 24.29
CA GLY A 70 -26.86 -22.30 25.49
C GLY A 70 -27.13 -21.49 26.77
N GLN A 71 -27.99 -20.48 26.70
CA GLN A 71 -28.62 -19.83 27.85
C GLN A 71 -30.08 -19.58 27.48
N PRO A 72 -31.06 -19.89 28.34
CA PRO A 72 -32.37 -19.29 28.19
C PRO A 72 -32.15 -17.77 28.26
N ASP A 73 -32.65 -17.02 27.28
CA ASP A 73 -32.57 -15.56 27.28
C ASP A 73 -32.94 -15.07 28.68
N SER A 74 -32.02 -14.37 29.35
CA SER A 74 -32.25 -13.85 30.70
C SER A 74 -33.54 -13.03 30.77
N LEU A 75 -33.94 -12.45 29.63
CA LEU A 75 -35.20 -11.74 29.41
C LEU A 75 -36.44 -12.64 29.48
N GLU A 76 -36.43 -13.87 28.96
CA GLU A 76 -37.56 -14.80 29.06
C GLU A 76 -37.68 -15.40 30.47
N LEU A 77 -36.56 -15.70 31.12
CA LEU A 77 -36.56 -16.20 32.50
C LEU A 77 -37.03 -15.12 33.49
N GLN A 78 -36.66 -13.85 33.24
CA GLN A 78 -37.15 -12.69 34.00
C GLN A 78 -38.65 -12.46 33.76
N ARG A 79 -39.13 -12.52 32.51
CA ARG A 79 -40.55 -12.42 32.18
C ARG A 79 -41.40 -13.48 32.87
N GLN A 80 -40.92 -14.72 32.96
CA GLN A 80 -41.62 -15.80 33.68
C GLN A 80 -41.65 -15.58 35.19
N ARG A 81 -40.57 -15.04 35.78
CA ARG A 81 -40.52 -14.69 37.21
C ARG A 81 -41.46 -13.51 37.53
N GLU A 82 -41.50 -12.51 36.68
CA GLU A 82 -42.43 -11.37 36.78
C GLU A 82 -43.89 -11.80 36.59
N ALA A 83 -44.17 -12.67 35.62
CA ALA A 83 -45.51 -13.23 35.42
C ALA A 83 -45.98 -14.06 36.64
N LYS A 84 -45.10 -14.86 37.23
CA LYS A 84 -45.40 -15.60 38.49
C LYS A 84 -45.64 -14.65 39.65
N LYS A 85 -44.83 -13.60 39.81
CA LYS A 85 -45.06 -12.55 40.83
C LYS A 85 -46.39 -11.84 40.64
N ARG A 86 -46.74 -11.46 39.40
CA ARG A 86 -48.01 -10.79 39.07
C ARG A 86 -49.22 -11.69 39.30
N ALA A 87 -49.12 -12.99 39.00
CA ALA A 87 -50.18 -13.95 39.28
C ALA A 87 -50.40 -14.16 40.79
N LEU A 88 -49.33 -14.20 41.58
CA LEU A 88 -49.42 -14.27 43.05
C LEU A 88 -50.03 -13.00 43.65
N ALA A 89 -49.61 -11.82 43.18
CA ALA A 89 -50.19 -10.54 43.61
C ALA A 89 -51.69 -10.44 43.25
N ARG A 90 -52.09 -10.94 42.07
CA ARG A 90 -53.51 -11.00 41.65
C ARG A 90 -54.33 -11.95 42.52
N LYS A 91 -53.77 -13.10 42.92
CA LYS A 91 -54.42 -13.99 43.89
C LYS A 91 -54.61 -13.33 45.26
N GLN A 92 -53.58 -12.67 45.78
CA GLN A 92 -53.65 -11.95 47.06
C GLN A 92 -54.67 -10.79 47.03
N ALA A 93 -54.69 -10.02 45.93
CA ALA A 93 -55.69 -8.97 45.75
C ALA A 93 -57.12 -9.53 45.66
N GLN A 94 -57.30 -10.68 45.00
CA GLN A 94 -58.61 -11.33 44.91
C GLN A 94 -59.07 -11.94 46.25
N GLU A 95 -58.15 -12.37 47.11
CA GLU A 95 -58.43 -12.78 48.49
C GLU A 95 -58.83 -11.58 49.36
N GLN A 96 -58.18 -10.42 49.21
CA GLN A 96 -58.54 -9.19 49.95
C GLN A 96 -59.89 -8.58 49.51
N LEU A 97 -60.30 -8.79 48.26
CA LEU A 97 -61.60 -8.31 47.74
C LEU A 97 -62.77 -9.27 48.01
N ARG A 98 -62.51 -10.47 48.54
CA ARG A 98 -63.60 -11.36 48.97
C ARG A 98 -64.16 -10.83 50.30
N PRO A 99 -65.46 -10.51 50.40
CA PRO A 99 -66.07 -10.18 51.68
C PRO A 99 -65.89 -11.39 52.60
N GLN A 100 -65.12 -11.22 53.67
CA GLN A 100 -64.81 -12.29 54.60
C GLN A 100 -66.02 -12.49 55.52
N THR A 101 -66.66 -13.67 55.45
CA THR A 101 -67.65 -14.06 56.46
C THR A 101 -66.94 -14.13 57.81
N PRO A 102 -67.47 -13.49 58.87
CA PRO A 102 -66.83 -13.51 60.19
C PRO A 102 -66.64 -14.95 60.69
N GLU A 103 -65.57 -15.18 61.45
CA GLU A 103 -65.25 -16.52 61.95
C GLU A 103 -66.36 -17.05 62.88
N PRO A 104 -66.70 -18.36 62.80
CA PRO A 104 -67.71 -18.96 63.66
C PRO A 104 -67.32 -18.82 65.13
N VAL A 105 -68.27 -18.34 65.93
CA VAL A 105 -68.16 -18.33 67.39
C VAL A 105 -67.91 -19.75 67.90
N GLU A 106 -66.96 -19.92 68.81
CA GLU A 106 -66.56 -21.23 69.34
C GLU A 106 -67.78 -22.03 69.83
N GLY A 107 -67.91 -23.27 69.33
CA GLY A 107 -69.01 -24.18 69.65
C GLY A 107 -70.20 -24.14 68.67
N ARG A 108 -70.18 -23.30 67.63
CA ARG A 108 -71.21 -23.30 66.57
C ARG A 108 -70.60 -23.65 65.21
N LYS A 109 -71.30 -24.48 64.44
CA LYS A 109 -70.96 -24.76 63.03
C LYS A 109 -71.85 -23.91 62.13
N HIS A 110 -71.26 -23.20 61.16
CA HIS A 110 -72.04 -22.56 60.11
C HIS A 110 -72.71 -23.64 59.25
N VAL A 111 -74.00 -23.45 58.97
CA VAL A 111 -74.79 -24.27 58.04
C VAL A 111 -75.27 -23.31 56.96
N ASP A 112 -75.10 -23.68 55.70
CA ASP A 112 -75.57 -22.90 54.57
C ASP A 112 -77.11 -22.93 54.57
N VAL A 113 -77.72 -21.77 54.78
CA VAL A 113 -79.17 -21.59 54.67
C VAL A 113 -79.49 -21.27 53.22
N GLN A 114 -80.52 -21.91 52.65
CA GLN A 114 -81.02 -21.55 51.31
C GLN A 114 -81.51 -20.10 51.31
N THR A 115 -80.68 -19.18 50.84
CA THR A 115 -81.02 -17.76 50.61
C THR A 115 -81.39 -17.49 49.16
N GLU A 116 -81.64 -18.56 48.39
CA GLU A 116 -82.14 -18.47 47.02
C GLU A 116 -83.61 -18.04 47.06
N LEU A 117 -84.02 -17.15 46.16
CA LEU A 117 -85.38 -16.63 46.11
C LEU A 117 -86.35 -17.74 45.67
N TYR A 118 -86.97 -18.44 46.62
CA TYR A 118 -88.00 -19.44 46.35
C TYR A 118 -89.39 -18.79 46.43
N LEU A 119 -89.93 -18.35 45.29
CA LEU A 119 -91.29 -17.81 45.18
C LEU A 119 -92.18 -18.86 44.53
N GLU A 120 -93.24 -19.28 45.24
CA GLU A 120 -94.36 -20.02 44.65
C GLU A 120 -95.43 -19.02 44.19
N GLU A 121 -95.74 -18.99 42.89
CA GLU A 121 -96.86 -18.21 42.37
C GLU A 121 -98.20 -18.87 42.76
N ILE A 122 -98.96 -18.22 43.64
CA ILE A 122 -100.32 -18.61 43.98
C ILE A 122 -101.24 -18.12 42.85
N ALA A 123 -101.70 -19.04 41.99
CA ALA A 123 -102.46 -18.74 40.77
C ALA A 123 -104.00 -18.67 40.97
N ASP A 124 -104.49 -18.41 42.18
CA ASP A 124 -105.94 -18.27 42.45
C ASP A 124 -106.33 -16.80 42.66
N ARG A 125 -107.24 -16.29 41.82
CA ARG A 125 -107.83 -14.95 41.95
C ARG A 125 -108.80 -14.93 43.13
N ILE A 126 -108.60 -14.00 44.06
CA ILE A 126 -109.49 -13.74 45.20
C ILE A 126 -110.76 -13.05 44.69
N ILE A 127 -111.92 -13.46 45.19
CA ILE A 127 -113.23 -12.91 44.80
C ILE A 127 -113.41 -11.54 45.47
N GLU A 128 -113.52 -10.49 44.66
CA GLU A 128 -113.84 -9.13 45.11
C GLU A 128 -115.37 -8.98 45.27
N VAL A 129 -115.82 -8.40 46.38
CA VAL A 129 -117.23 -8.11 46.64
C VAL A 129 -117.37 -6.60 46.86
N ASP A 130 -118.08 -5.93 45.96
CA ASP A 130 -118.39 -4.51 46.08
C ASP A 130 -119.48 -4.29 47.13
N MET A 131 -119.23 -3.38 48.07
CA MET A 131 -120.20 -2.91 49.06
C MET A 131 -120.43 -1.41 48.87
N GLU A 132 -121.66 -1.01 48.57
CA GLU A 132 -122.05 0.39 48.43
C GLU A 132 -122.62 0.93 49.75
N CYS A 133 -122.06 2.04 50.26
CA CYS A 133 -122.55 2.74 51.45
C CYS A 133 -123.00 4.16 51.09
N GLN A 134 -124.29 4.45 51.34
CA GLN A 134 -124.92 5.76 51.14
C GLN A 134 -124.47 6.75 52.23
N THR A 135 -123.90 7.90 51.84
CA THR A 135 -123.43 8.97 52.75
C THR A 135 -124.29 10.22 52.60
N ASP A 136 -124.61 10.85 53.74
CA ASP A 136 -125.39 12.10 53.83
C ASP A 136 -124.49 13.33 53.59
N ALA A 137 -125.07 14.45 53.16
CA ALA A 137 -124.33 15.62 52.67
C ALA A 137 -123.63 16.40 53.81
N PHE A 138 -122.30 16.33 53.86
CA PHE A 138 -121.45 17.08 54.79
C PHE A 138 -121.47 18.59 54.51
N LEU A 139 -121.71 19.41 55.54
CA LEU A 139 -121.44 20.86 55.53
C LEU A 139 -120.01 21.14 56.04
N ASP A 140 -119.30 22.05 55.37
CA ASP A 140 -117.89 22.35 55.64
C ASP A 140 -117.65 22.97 57.03
N ARG A 141 -116.89 22.25 57.85
CA ARG A 141 -116.33 22.75 59.11
C ARG A 141 -115.07 23.57 58.81
N PRO A 142 -114.89 24.78 59.40
CA PRO A 142 -113.67 25.55 59.17
C PRO A 142 -112.43 24.78 59.68
N PRO A 143 -111.27 24.93 59.01
CA PRO A 143 -110.08 24.16 59.33
C PRO A 143 -109.53 24.54 60.71
N THR A 144 -109.26 23.53 61.54
CA THR A 144 -108.67 23.69 62.86
C THR A 144 -107.25 24.28 62.74
N PRO A 145 -106.87 25.30 63.52
CA PRO A 145 -105.53 25.89 63.45
C PRO A 145 -104.44 24.86 63.79
N LEU A 146 -103.32 24.92 63.08
CA LEU A 146 -102.17 24.04 63.25
C LEU A 146 -101.49 24.31 64.61
N PHE A 147 -101.37 23.27 65.43
CA PHE A 147 -100.61 23.31 66.68
C PHE A 147 -99.11 23.19 66.39
N ILE A 148 -98.34 24.25 66.68
CA ILE A 148 -96.88 24.24 66.60
C ILE A 148 -96.34 24.12 68.04
N PRO A 149 -95.71 22.99 68.41
CA PRO A 149 -95.11 22.82 69.73
C PRO A 149 -93.96 23.82 69.94
N ALA A 150 -93.81 24.34 71.16
CA ALA A 150 -92.62 25.11 71.53
C ALA A 150 -91.38 24.21 71.44
N LYS A 151 -90.28 24.71 70.86
CA LYS A 151 -89.01 23.97 70.82
C LYS A 151 -88.48 23.81 72.25
N THR A 152 -88.44 22.58 72.75
CA THR A 152 -87.88 22.24 74.05
C THR A 152 -86.51 21.59 73.85
N GLY A 153 -85.44 22.37 74.01
CA GLY A 153 -84.04 21.95 73.87
C GLY A 153 -83.09 23.12 74.08
N LYS A 154 -81.87 22.88 74.54
CA LYS A 154 -80.81 23.91 74.59
C LYS A 154 -79.96 23.79 73.34
N ASP A 155 -79.96 24.82 72.50
CA ASP A 155 -79.11 24.87 71.32
C ASP A 155 -77.66 25.13 71.77
N VAL A 156 -76.75 24.21 71.44
CA VAL A 156 -75.30 24.32 71.68
C VAL A 156 -74.59 24.23 70.34
N ALA A 157 -73.84 25.27 69.98
CA ALA A 157 -72.95 25.24 68.82
C ALA A 157 -71.53 24.89 69.29
N THR A 158 -70.92 23.90 68.65
CA THR A 158 -69.49 23.60 68.78
C THR A 158 -68.81 23.99 67.48
N GLN A 159 -67.74 24.79 67.58
CA GLN A 159 -66.93 25.20 66.43
C GLN A 159 -65.46 24.99 66.79
N ILE A 160 -64.71 24.42 65.86
CA ILE A 160 -63.25 24.27 65.95
C ILE A 160 -62.64 25.52 65.34
N LEU A 161 -61.75 26.18 66.07
CA LEU A 161 -61.08 27.40 65.62
C LEU A 161 -59.82 27.07 64.81
N GLU A 162 -59.34 28.03 64.00
CA GLU A 162 -58.09 27.88 63.27
C GLU A 162 -56.93 27.60 64.24
N GLY A 163 -56.19 26.51 63.97
CA GLY A 163 -55.05 26.07 64.78
C GLY A 163 -55.37 25.11 65.92
N GLU A 164 -56.63 24.86 66.26
CA GLU A 164 -57.01 23.98 67.38
C GLU A 164 -56.72 22.49 67.12
N LEU A 165 -56.65 22.09 65.84
CA LEU A 165 -56.32 20.73 65.40
C LEU A 165 -54.91 20.61 64.78
N PHE A 166 -54.09 21.66 64.84
CA PHE A 166 -52.77 21.64 64.19
C PHE A 166 -51.77 20.79 64.98
N ASP A 167 -51.25 19.75 64.34
CA ASP A 167 -50.14 18.95 64.84
C ASP A 167 -48.87 19.24 64.02
N PHE A 168 -47.91 19.90 64.65
CA PHE A 168 -46.65 20.26 64.02
C PHE A 168 -45.86 19.05 63.52
N ASP A 169 -45.83 17.97 64.31
CA ASP A 169 -45.03 16.78 63.99
C ASP A 169 -45.61 16.00 62.81
N LEU A 170 -46.91 16.15 62.54
CA LEU A 170 -47.55 15.61 61.35
C LEU A 170 -47.29 16.50 60.12
N GLU A 171 -47.50 17.81 60.27
CA GLU A 171 -47.51 18.74 59.15
C GLU A 171 -46.11 19.10 58.62
N VAL A 172 -45.08 19.03 59.47
CA VAL A 172 -43.69 19.32 59.06
C VAL A 172 -43.05 18.20 58.24
N LYS A 173 -43.55 16.97 58.35
CA LYS A 173 -43.00 15.79 57.67
C LYS A 173 -42.86 15.96 56.14
N PRO A 174 -43.91 16.35 55.39
CA PRO A 174 -43.78 16.54 53.95
C PRO A 174 -42.80 17.65 53.57
N VAL A 175 -42.70 18.71 54.38
CA VAL A 175 -41.74 19.80 54.15
C VAL A 175 -40.31 19.31 54.33
N LEU A 176 -40.04 18.58 55.42
CA LEU A 176 -38.73 18.00 55.69
C LEU A 176 -38.35 16.93 54.67
N GLU A 177 -39.29 16.08 54.25
CA GLU A 177 -39.05 15.05 53.24
C GLU A 177 -38.61 15.65 51.91
N VAL A 178 -39.29 16.70 51.45
CA VAL A 178 -38.90 17.41 50.23
C VAL A 178 -37.56 18.11 50.39
N LEU A 179 -37.31 18.75 51.54
CA LEU A 179 -36.09 19.52 51.76
C LEU A 179 -34.86 18.61 51.86
N VAL A 180 -34.96 17.51 52.62
CA VAL A 180 -33.91 16.50 52.73
C VAL A 180 -33.71 15.79 51.40
N GLY A 181 -34.80 15.39 50.74
CA GLY A 181 -34.75 14.77 49.41
C GLY A 181 -34.04 15.65 48.40
N LYS A 182 -34.35 16.95 48.36
CA LYS A 182 -33.73 17.89 47.42
C LYS A 182 -32.26 18.10 47.70
N ILE A 183 -31.86 18.23 48.96
CA ILE A 183 -30.45 18.40 49.34
C ILE A 183 -29.65 17.14 48.97
N ILE A 184 -30.17 15.95 49.27
CA ILE A 184 -29.49 14.69 48.94
C ILE A 184 -29.34 14.56 47.43
N GLU A 185 -30.42 14.78 46.66
CA GLU A 185 -30.40 14.69 45.21
C GLU A 185 -29.41 15.69 44.60
N GLN A 186 -29.43 16.95 45.05
CA GLN A 186 -28.51 17.97 44.58
C GLN A 186 -27.06 17.62 44.92
N SER A 187 -26.78 17.21 46.16
CA SER A 187 -25.42 16.82 46.58
C SER A 187 -24.88 15.63 45.80
N LEU A 188 -25.73 14.65 45.48
CA LEU A 188 -25.34 13.49 44.68
C LEU A 188 -24.99 13.90 43.25
N LEU A 189 -25.79 14.77 42.62
CA LEU A 189 -25.52 15.27 41.27
C LEU A 189 -24.22 16.08 41.21
N GLU A 190 -23.98 16.96 42.19
CA GLU A 190 -22.75 17.76 42.26
C GLU A 190 -21.51 16.87 42.41
N VAL A 191 -21.54 15.87 43.31
CA VAL A 191 -20.41 14.93 43.48
C VAL A 191 -20.17 14.10 42.22
N MET A 192 -21.23 13.64 41.54
CA MET A 192 -21.09 12.92 40.28
C MET A 192 -20.47 13.79 39.18
N GLU A 193 -20.91 15.05 39.05
CA GLU A 193 -20.33 15.99 38.08
C GLU A 193 -18.86 16.28 38.38
N GLU A 194 -18.49 16.47 39.64
CA GLU A 194 -17.09 16.69 40.05
C GLU A 194 -16.19 15.49 39.70
N GLU A 195 -16.67 14.27 39.94
CA GLU A 195 -15.94 13.05 39.60
C GLU A 195 -15.78 12.89 38.09
N GLU A 196 -16.84 13.13 37.31
CA GLU A 196 -16.79 13.10 35.85
C GLU A 196 -15.81 14.15 35.30
N LEU A 197 -15.85 15.38 35.80
CA LEU A 197 -14.91 16.44 35.41
C LEU A 197 -13.47 16.09 35.79
N ALA A 198 -13.24 15.49 36.95
CA ALA A 198 -11.92 15.04 37.37
C ALA A 198 -11.37 13.95 36.44
N ASN A 199 -12.21 12.97 36.07
CA ASN A 199 -11.88 11.90 35.14
C ASN A 199 -11.56 12.45 33.74
N LEU A 200 -12.38 13.35 33.20
CA LEU A 200 -12.13 13.97 31.90
C LEU A 200 -10.82 14.77 31.88
N ARG A 201 -10.52 15.52 32.95
CA ARG A 201 -9.25 16.26 33.09
C ARG A 201 -8.05 15.33 33.22
N ALA A 202 -8.20 14.19 33.89
CA ALA A 202 -7.15 13.18 33.95
C ALA A 202 -6.87 12.60 32.55
N SER A 203 -7.91 12.15 31.85
CA SER A 203 -7.77 11.63 30.48
C SER A 203 -7.22 12.65 29.48
N GLN A 204 -7.59 13.93 29.60
CA GLN A 204 -7.01 15.00 28.76
C GLN A 204 -5.50 15.17 29.00
N ARG A 205 -5.06 15.17 30.26
CA ARG A 205 -3.63 15.29 30.60
C ARG A 205 -2.84 14.10 30.06
N GLU A 206 -3.32 12.88 30.27
CA GLU A 206 -2.68 11.67 29.72
C GLU A 206 -2.57 11.72 28.19
N TYR A 207 -3.62 12.18 27.51
CA TYR A 207 -3.60 12.34 26.06
C TYR A 207 -2.61 13.42 25.60
N GLU A 208 -2.55 14.56 26.30
CA GLU A 208 -1.62 15.64 26.00
C GLU A 208 -0.16 15.21 26.21
N GLU A 209 0.13 14.48 27.28
CA GLU A 209 1.45 13.91 27.55
C GLU A 209 1.87 12.94 26.45
N LEU A 210 0.99 12.01 26.07
CA LEU A 210 1.25 11.07 24.98
C LEU A 210 1.49 11.82 23.67
N ARG A 211 0.61 12.75 23.30
CA ARG A 211 0.71 13.55 22.08
C ARG A 211 1.99 14.38 22.02
N ASN A 212 2.42 14.94 23.15
CA ASN A 212 3.66 15.70 23.23
C ASN A 212 4.88 14.79 23.06
N SER A 213 4.85 13.58 23.65
CA SER A 213 5.91 12.58 23.47
C SER A 213 6.01 12.10 22.02
N GLU A 214 4.88 11.80 21.36
CA GLU A 214 4.82 11.39 19.97
C GLU A 214 5.31 12.49 19.03
N ARG A 215 4.93 13.75 19.26
CA ARG A 215 5.44 14.89 18.49
C ARG A 215 6.95 15.04 18.60
N ALA A 216 7.50 14.90 19.80
CA ALA A 216 8.93 14.98 20.01
C ALA A 216 9.66 13.84 19.29
N GLU A 217 9.10 12.63 19.29
CA GLU A 217 9.66 11.49 18.56
C GLU A 217 9.61 11.70 17.03
N VAL A 218 8.47 12.16 16.50
CA VAL A 218 8.32 12.47 15.07
C VAL A 218 9.34 13.52 14.63
N GLN A 219 9.50 14.61 15.39
CA GLN A 219 10.50 15.63 15.09
C GLN A 219 11.93 15.07 15.06
N ARG A 220 12.26 14.20 16.03
CA ARG A 220 13.57 13.52 16.07
C ARG A 220 13.80 12.66 14.83
N LEU A 221 12.79 11.91 14.39
CA LEU A 221 12.85 11.05 13.21
C LEU A 221 12.94 11.87 11.92
N GLU A 222 12.16 12.94 11.80
CA GLU A 222 12.19 13.86 10.65
C GLU A 222 13.57 14.50 10.48
N GLU A 223 14.20 14.96 11.57
CA GLU A 223 15.55 15.50 11.51
C GLU A 223 16.59 14.46 11.09
N GLN A 224 16.47 13.23 11.61
CA GLN A 224 17.34 12.13 11.21
C GLN A 224 17.17 11.79 9.72
N GLU A 225 15.92 11.74 9.24
CA GLU A 225 15.61 11.49 7.84
C GLU A 225 16.14 12.63 6.95
N ARG A 226 16.02 13.89 7.39
CA ARG A 226 16.57 15.05 6.68
C ARG A 226 18.07 14.91 6.49
N ARG A 227 18.82 14.59 7.56
CA ARG A 227 20.28 14.39 7.49
C ARG A 227 20.65 13.25 6.54
N HIS A 228 19.96 12.11 6.65
CA HIS A 228 20.21 10.96 5.78
C HIS A 228 19.87 11.25 4.30
N ARG A 229 18.78 11.99 4.04
CA ARG A 229 18.39 12.41 2.70
C ARG A 229 19.41 13.34 2.07
N GLU A 230 19.89 14.33 2.83
CA GLU A 230 20.96 15.24 2.39
C GLU A 230 22.25 14.49 2.08
N GLU A 231 22.66 13.54 2.92
CA GLU A 231 23.85 12.72 2.66
C GLU A 231 23.67 11.84 1.42
N LYS A 232 22.52 11.18 1.28
CA LYS A 232 22.19 10.34 0.11
C LYS A 232 22.23 11.15 -1.18
N GLU A 233 21.68 12.35 -1.19
CA GLU A 233 21.73 13.24 -2.36
C GLU A 233 23.16 13.69 -2.67
N ARG A 234 23.99 13.99 -1.66
CA ARG A 234 25.42 14.29 -1.87
C ARG A 234 26.16 13.11 -2.49
N ARG A 235 25.95 11.90 -1.97
CA ARG A 235 26.57 10.66 -2.51
C ARG A 235 26.11 10.39 -3.94
N LYS A 236 24.82 10.59 -4.24
CA LYS A 236 24.27 10.43 -5.58
C LYS A 236 24.91 11.41 -6.57
N LYS A 237 25.08 12.68 -6.18
CA LYS A 237 25.76 13.69 -7.02
C LYS A 237 27.23 13.30 -7.29
N GLN A 238 27.96 12.91 -6.26
CA GLN A 238 29.35 12.44 -6.40
C GLN A 238 29.45 11.24 -7.35
N GLN A 239 28.58 10.24 -7.17
CA GLN A 239 28.56 9.07 -8.04
C GLN A 239 28.20 9.43 -9.48
N TRP A 240 27.26 10.35 -9.67
CA TRP A 240 26.87 10.82 -10.99
C TRP A 240 28.04 11.51 -11.70
N GLU A 241 28.79 12.37 -11.00
CA GLU A 241 30.00 13.02 -11.54
C GLU A 241 31.09 12.00 -11.91
N ILE A 242 31.30 10.98 -11.08
CA ILE A 242 32.26 9.89 -11.36
C ILE A 242 31.85 9.14 -12.64
N VAL A 243 30.58 8.75 -12.73
CA VAL A 243 30.05 8.03 -13.91
C VAL A 243 30.13 8.90 -15.16
N HIS A 244 29.82 10.19 -15.05
CA HIS A 244 29.92 11.14 -16.17
C HIS A 244 31.36 11.21 -16.69
N LYS A 245 32.31 11.48 -15.79
CA LYS A 245 33.75 11.52 -16.15
C LYS A 245 34.23 10.19 -16.72
N HIS A 246 33.80 9.07 -16.14
CA HIS A 246 34.14 7.74 -16.65
C HIS A 246 33.63 7.56 -18.10
N ASN A 247 32.38 7.92 -18.37
CA ASN A 247 31.81 7.85 -19.72
C ASN A 247 32.56 8.75 -20.72
N GLU A 248 32.89 9.98 -20.34
CA GLU A 248 33.69 10.88 -21.18
C GLU A 248 35.07 10.28 -21.48
N THR A 249 35.76 9.75 -20.45
CA THR A 249 37.07 9.12 -20.64
C THR A 249 36.98 7.87 -21.52
N SER A 250 35.96 7.04 -21.32
CA SER A 250 35.70 5.84 -22.13
C SER A 250 35.47 6.21 -23.60
N GLN A 251 34.66 7.23 -23.88
CA GLN A 251 34.44 7.73 -25.23
C GLN A 251 35.73 8.27 -25.87
N LYS A 252 36.54 9.03 -25.12
CA LYS A 252 37.84 9.52 -25.62
C LYS A 252 38.80 8.38 -25.95
N ILE A 253 38.86 7.36 -25.10
CA ILE A 253 39.69 6.17 -25.32
C ILE A 253 39.18 5.39 -26.54
N ALA A 254 37.86 5.20 -26.66
CA ALA A 254 37.25 4.52 -27.80
C ALA A 254 37.51 5.28 -29.11
N ALA A 255 37.35 6.60 -29.12
CA ALA A 255 37.65 7.44 -30.29
C ALA A 255 39.13 7.38 -30.68
N ARG A 256 40.04 7.40 -29.71
CA ARG A 256 41.48 7.24 -29.95
C ARG A 256 41.79 5.86 -30.54
N ALA A 257 41.25 4.80 -29.96
CA ALA A 257 41.48 3.43 -30.43
C ALA A 257 40.90 3.24 -31.85
N PHE A 258 39.72 3.79 -32.12
CA PHE A 258 39.11 3.80 -33.44
C PHE A 258 39.97 4.54 -34.46
N ALA A 259 40.43 5.76 -34.13
CA ALA A 259 41.31 6.52 -35.00
C ALA A 259 42.61 5.76 -35.27
N GLN A 260 43.27 5.22 -34.24
CA GLN A 260 44.49 4.44 -34.42
C GLN A 260 44.31 3.26 -35.37
N ARG A 261 43.24 2.48 -35.20
CA ARG A 261 42.93 1.36 -36.09
C ARG A 261 42.61 1.83 -37.50
N TYR A 262 41.78 2.86 -37.65
CA TYR A 262 41.42 3.41 -38.96
C TYR A 262 42.63 3.98 -39.70
N LEU A 263 43.50 4.73 -39.03
CA LEU A 263 44.74 5.25 -39.62
C LEU A 263 45.73 4.13 -39.96
N ALA A 264 45.82 3.08 -39.14
CA ALA A 264 46.68 1.94 -39.41
C ALA A 264 46.30 1.21 -40.71
N ASP A 265 45.01 1.13 -41.03
CA ASP A 265 44.52 0.50 -42.27
C ASP A 265 44.52 1.49 -43.45
N LEU A 266 44.20 2.77 -43.21
CA LEU A 266 44.13 3.80 -44.24
C LEU A 266 45.52 4.17 -44.80
N LEU A 267 46.53 4.31 -43.94
CA LEU A 267 47.87 4.74 -44.38
C LEU A 267 48.46 3.77 -45.43
N PRO A 268 48.57 2.45 -45.18
CA PRO A 268 49.07 1.53 -46.20
C PRO A 268 48.22 1.51 -47.48
N SER A 269 46.89 1.64 -47.36
CA SER A 269 46.00 1.68 -48.53
C SER A 269 46.22 2.92 -49.40
N VAL A 270 46.34 4.10 -48.79
CA VAL A 270 46.61 5.36 -49.51
C VAL A 270 48.05 5.39 -50.04
N PHE A 271 49.04 4.94 -49.26
CA PHE A 271 50.42 4.83 -49.75
C PHE A 271 50.55 3.81 -50.89
N GLY A 272 49.78 2.72 -50.84
CA GLY A 272 49.67 1.74 -51.93
C GLY A 272 49.06 2.36 -53.18
N SER A 273 47.88 2.99 -53.08
CA SER A 273 47.23 3.62 -54.23
C SER A 273 48.05 4.75 -54.83
N LEU A 274 48.74 5.53 -54.00
CA LEU A 274 49.61 6.63 -54.45
C LEU A 274 50.88 6.10 -55.13
N ARG A 275 51.42 4.97 -54.67
CA ARG A 275 52.49 4.22 -55.35
C ARG A 275 52.03 3.67 -56.69
N ASP A 276 50.87 3.03 -56.74
CA ASP A 276 50.29 2.47 -57.96
C ASP A 276 49.94 3.56 -58.98
N SER A 277 49.53 4.75 -58.52
CA SER A 277 49.31 5.93 -59.36
C SER A 277 50.61 6.59 -59.87
N GLY A 278 51.78 6.07 -59.46
CA GLY A 278 53.08 6.53 -59.92
C GLY A 278 53.53 7.86 -59.33
N TYR A 279 53.02 8.29 -58.17
CA TYR A 279 53.44 9.54 -57.53
C TYR A 279 54.74 9.41 -56.72
N PHE A 280 55.02 8.20 -56.20
CA PHE A 280 56.31 7.89 -55.59
C PHE A 280 57.27 7.40 -56.68
N TYR A 281 58.27 8.21 -57.00
CA TYR A 281 59.33 7.87 -57.94
C TYR A 281 60.56 7.39 -57.17
N ASP A 282 61.31 6.44 -57.73
CA ASP A 282 62.66 6.16 -57.25
C ASP A 282 63.57 7.34 -57.65
N PRO A 283 64.19 8.05 -56.69
CA PRO A 283 65.09 9.15 -57.00
C PRO A 283 66.21 8.74 -57.95
N ILE A 284 66.66 7.47 -57.93
CA ILE A 284 67.70 6.96 -58.81
C ILE A 284 67.18 6.80 -60.24
N GLU A 285 66.00 6.20 -60.41
CA GLU A 285 65.38 6.04 -61.73
C GLU A 285 65.11 7.40 -62.36
N ARG A 286 64.62 8.35 -61.57
CA ARG A 286 64.33 9.71 -62.02
C ARG A 286 65.59 10.51 -62.40
N ASP A 287 66.68 10.34 -61.65
CA ASP A 287 67.98 10.96 -61.94
C ASP A 287 68.63 10.33 -63.19
N ILE A 288 68.43 9.02 -63.41
CA ILE A 288 68.83 8.37 -64.66
C ILE A 288 68.01 8.94 -65.84
N GLU A 289 66.69 9.04 -65.70
CA GLU A 289 65.81 9.56 -66.75
C GLU A 289 66.08 11.03 -67.12
N ILE A 290 66.24 11.91 -66.12
CA ILE A 290 66.39 13.36 -66.35
C ILE A 290 67.85 13.77 -66.50
N GLY A 291 68.76 13.16 -65.76
CA GLY A 291 70.17 13.54 -65.74
C GLY A 291 71.00 12.72 -66.73
N PHE A 292 71.06 11.41 -66.51
CA PHE A 292 71.98 10.53 -67.23
C PHE A 292 71.60 10.33 -68.70
N LEU A 293 70.33 10.02 -69.01
CA LEU A 293 69.91 9.76 -70.39
C LEU A 293 70.13 10.98 -71.30
N PRO A 294 69.73 12.21 -70.93
CA PRO A 294 70.01 13.38 -71.76
C PRO A 294 71.51 13.67 -71.89
N TRP A 295 72.28 13.48 -70.83
CA TRP A 295 73.73 13.61 -70.88
C TRP A 295 74.36 12.59 -71.85
N LEU A 296 73.96 11.32 -71.77
CA LEU A 296 74.44 10.26 -72.65
C LEU A 296 74.04 10.54 -74.10
N MET A 297 72.80 10.96 -74.35
CA MET A 297 72.32 11.30 -75.69
C MET A 297 73.11 12.49 -76.28
N ASN A 298 73.41 13.51 -75.48
CA ASN A 298 74.24 14.64 -75.88
C ASN A 298 75.69 14.21 -76.18
N GLU A 299 76.27 13.31 -75.39
CA GLU A 299 77.63 12.82 -75.66
C GLU A 299 77.68 11.96 -76.94
N VAL A 300 76.66 11.13 -77.18
CA VAL A 300 76.50 10.41 -78.45
C VAL A 300 76.35 11.41 -79.60
N GLU A 301 75.55 12.47 -79.45
CA GLU A 301 75.38 13.52 -80.45
C GLU A 301 76.73 14.18 -80.79
N LYS A 302 77.52 14.59 -79.79
CA LYS A 302 78.88 15.13 -80.01
C LYS A 302 79.78 14.16 -80.75
N THR A 303 79.80 12.88 -80.39
CA THR A 303 80.64 11.90 -81.13
C THR A 303 80.20 11.76 -82.58
N MET A 304 78.89 11.87 -82.85
CA MET A 304 78.36 11.86 -84.20
C MET A 304 78.70 13.16 -84.96
N GLU A 305 78.67 14.32 -84.30
CA GLU A 305 79.14 15.60 -84.84
C GLU A 305 80.63 15.54 -85.18
N TYR A 306 81.50 15.04 -84.28
CA TYR A 306 82.93 14.87 -84.57
C TYR A 306 83.16 13.92 -85.74
N SER A 307 82.40 12.81 -85.82
CA SER A 307 82.44 11.90 -86.96
C SER A 307 82.00 12.57 -88.26
N MET A 308 80.95 13.41 -88.21
CA MET A 308 80.46 14.16 -89.35
C MET A 308 81.45 15.23 -89.80
N VAL A 309 82.02 16.01 -88.87
CA VAL A 309 83.09 16.98 -89.15
C VAL A 309 84.30 16.27 -89.75
N GLY A 310 84.74 15.15 -89.16
CA GLY A 310 85.83 14.33 -89.69
C GLY A 310 85.56 13.86 -91.13
N ARG A 311 84.34 13.42 -91.44
CA ARG A 311 83.92 13.09 -92.82
C ARG A 311 83.93 14.31 -93.73
N THR A 312 83.42 15.48 -93.30
CA THR A 312 83.44 16.69 -94.13
C THR A 312 84.85 17.20 -94.42
N VAL A 313 85.76 17.14 -93.44
CA VAL A 313 87.17 17.51 -93.63
C VAL A 313 87.84 16.53 -94.58
N LEU A 314 87.58 15.23 -94.43
CA LEU A 314 88.07 14.22 -95.37
C LEU A 314 87.56 14.47 -96.79
N ASP A 315 86.26 14.78 -96.97
CA ASP A 315 85.68 15.12 -98.26
C ASP A 315 86.27 16.41 -98.85
N MET A 316 86.54 17.43 -98.03
CA MET A 316 87.25 18.64 -98.46
C MET A 316 88.68 18.34 -98.90
N LEU A 317 89.40 17.52 -98.15
CA LEU A 317 90.77 17.12 -98.48
C LEU A 317 90.82 16.28 -99.77
N ILE A 318 89.84 15.39 -99.97
CA ILE A 318 89.66 14.67 -101.23
C ILE A 318 89.39 15.65 -102.37
N ARG A 319 88.52 16.65 -102.19
CA ARG A 319 88.29 17.71 -103.20
C ARG A 319 89.55 18.50 -103.52
N GLU A 320 90.31 18.97 -102.53
CA GLU A 320 91.56 19.69 -102.75
C GLU A 320 92.60 18.85 -103.50
N VAL A 321 92.73 17.56 -103.16
CA VAL A 321 93.64 16.66 -103.86
C VAL A 321 93.21 16.45 -105.32
N VAL A 322 91.90 16.35 -105.57
CA VAL A 322 91.34 16.25 -106.93
C VAL A 322 91.57 17.54 -107.72
N GLU A 323 91.31 18.72 -107.13
CA GLU A 323 91.56 20.02 -107.75
C GLU A 323 93.05 20.25 -108.03
N LYS A 324 93.95 19.93 -107.09
CA LYS A 324 95.40 20.00 -107.34
C LYS A 324 95.83 19.07 -108.46
N ARG A 325 95.27 17.85 -108.54
CA ARG A 325 95.54 16.95 -109.68
C ARG A 325 95.00 17.51 -110.99
N LEU A 326 93.81 18.12 -110.98
CA LEU A 326 93.23 18.78 -112.17
C LEU A 326 94.11 19.94 -112.63
N TYR A 327 94.53 20.82 -111.71
CA TYR A 327 95.42 21.94 -111.97
C TYR A 327 96.79 21.48 -112.50
N MET A 328 97.37 20.42 -111.92
CA MET A 328 98.61 19.82 -112.42
C MET A 328 98.47 19.18 -113.80
N TYR A 329 97.27 18.77 -114.21
CA TYR A 329 97.01 18.30 -115.57
C TYR A 329 96.91 19.48 -116.54
N GLU A 330 96.16 20.53 -116.20
CA GLU A 330 96.00 21.73 -117.05
C GLU A 330 97.33 22.50 -117.24
N HIS A 331 98.19 22.59 -116.22
CA HIS A 331 99.49 23.30 -116.31
C HIS A 331 100.64 22.46 -116.88
N LYS A 332 100.43 21.18 -117.21
CA LYS A 332 101.46 20.32 -117.83
C LYS A 332 101.47 20.40 -119.36
N GLU A 333 100.55 21.12 -119.99
CA GLU A 333 100.55 21.35 -121.44
C GLU A 333 101.40 22.56 -121.88
N GLU A 334 101.85 23.45 -120.97
CA GLU A 334 102.38 24.77 -121.37
C GLU A 334 103.89 25.04 -121.14
N THR A 335 104.74 24.09 -120.74
CA THR A 335 106.16 24.47 -120.51
C THR A 335 107.21 23.40 -120.87
N HIS A 336 107.51 23.31 -122.16
CA HIS A 336 108.80 22.86 -122.68
C HIS A 336 109.71 24.09 -122.95
N ARG A 337 110.78 24.27 -122.17
CA ARG A 337 112.14 24.76 -122.59
C ARG A 337 113.00 25.18 -121.38
N SER A 338 114.04 24.39 -121.13
CA SER A 338 115.22 24.62 -120.26
C SER A 338 116.15 25.74 -120.84
N PRO A 339 117.30 26.17 -120.24
CA PRO A 339 118.30 25.35 -119.52
C PRO A 339 119.11 25.97 -118.33
N GLU A 340 119.85 25.04 -117.70
CA GLU A 340 121.04 25.03 -116.78
C GLU A 340 122.29 25.86 -117.23
N PRO A 341 123.46 25.95 -116.51
CA PRO A 341 124.12 24.90 -115.66
C PRO A 341 125.03 25.27 -114.43
N GLU A 342 125.30 24.22 -113.63
CA GLU A 342 126.56 23.75 -112.97
C GLU A 342 127.24 24.58 -111.84
N ASP A 343 127.79 24.04 -110.74
CA ASP A 343 128.61 22.82 -110.53
C ASP A 343 128.50 22.23 -109.10
N GLU A 344 128.73 20.91 -109.02
CA GLU A 344 128.79 19.97 -107.87
C GLU A 344 130.21 19.96 -107.18
N PRO A 345 130.64 18.99 -106.32
CA PRO A 345 129.95 17.84 -105.70
C PRO A 345 130.29 17.58 -104.20
N GLY A 346 129.57 16.61 -103.60
CA GLY A 346 130.20 15.64 -102.69
C GLY A 346 129.47 15.32 -101.38
N GLY A 347 128.56 14.34 -101.38
CA GLY A 347 128.14 13.58 -100.19
C GLY A 347 129.10 12.41 -99.88
N PRO A 348 128.72 11.34 -99.10
CA PRO A 348 127.38 11.01 -98.58
C PRO A 348 127.31 10.31 -97.18
N GLY A 349 126.08 10.07 -96.69
CA GLY A 349 125.65 8.95 -95.82
C GLY A 349 125.96 9.04 -94.32
N ALA A 350 125.25 8.43 -93.36
CA ALA A 350 124.00 7.65 -93.27
C ALA A 350 123.82 7.30 -91.76
N VAL A 351 122.65 6.79 -91.35
CA VAL A 351 122.36 5.99 -90.12
C VAL A 351 122.15 6.83 -88.83
N THR A 352 120.90 7.10 -88.37
CA THR A 352 120.07 6.34 -87.38
C THR A 352 120.85 6.00 -86.09
N GLU A 353 120.39 6.10 -84.84
CA GLU A 353 119.06 6.06 -84.22
C GLU A 353 119.21 6.42 -82.72
N SER A 354 118.11 6.92 -82.12
CA SER A 354 117.70 6.81 -80.70
C SER A 354 118.53 7.41 -79.54
N LEU A 355 118.17 8.64 -79.17
CA LEU A 355 118.27 9.23 -77.83
C LEU A 355 117.02 8.87 -77.00
N GLU A 356 117.24 8.41 -75.76
CA GLU A 356 116.80 9.04 -74.50
C GLU A 356 115.37 9.64 -74.44
N ALA A 357 114.57 9.58 -73.38
CA ALA A 357 114.72 9.19 -71.98
C ALA A 357 113.31 9.24 -71.34
N SER A 358 113.25 8.76 -70.09
CA SER A 358 112.38 9.20 -68.97
C SER A 358 110.86 9.08 -69.15
N GLU A 359 110.21 8.14 -68.46
CA GLU A 359 109.77 8.20 -67.05
C GLU A 359 108.69 9.27 -66.77
N PHE A 360 107.48 8.81 -66.45
CA PHE A 360 106.55 9.45 -65.52
C PHE A 360 105.78 8.36 -64.75
N PRO A 361 105.68 8.41 -63.41
CA PRO A 361 104.91 7.46 -62.61
C PRO A 361 103.52 8.01 -62.21
N GLU A 362 102.60 7.10 -61.86
CA GLU A 362 101.50 7.31 -60.89
C GLU A 362 101.72 6.40 -59.68
#